data_AF-A0A0E3KSL1-F1
#
_entry.id   AF-A0A0E3KSL1-F1
#
_cell.length_a   1.000
_cell.length_b   1.000
_cell.length_c   1.000
_cell.angle_alpha   90.00
_cell.angle_beta   90.00
_cell.angle_gamma   90.00
#
_symmetry.space_group_name_H-M   'P 1'
#
loop_
_entity.id
_entity.type
_entity.pdbx_description
1 polymer ?
#
loop_
_entity_poly.entity_id
_entity_poly.type
_entity_poly.pdbx_seq_one_letter_code
_entity_poly.pdbx_strand_id
1 'polypeptide(L)'
;MVVHFVIFEDSVFASEDTDFAVFKYTWLIDKDKLLFIESGDEFGNFEVDQAFENLIVVSNTDAITINVDADRKTNITEEWYFRTSDVGKGSNGGYVIYPAKTVILAEQSPATAGTETAGTDTFE
;
A
#
# COMPACT_ATOMS: atom_id res chain seq x y z
N MET A 1 8.40 14.56 -16.80
CA MET A 1 7.33 13.68 -17.31
C MET A 1 7.14 12.58 -16.30
N VAL A 2 5.95 12.45 -15.70
CA VAL A 2 5.63 11.33 -14.81
C VAL A 2 4.99 10.24 -15.67
N VAL A 3 5.58 9.04 -15.65
CA VAL A 3 5.02 7.87 -16.34
C VAL A 3 3.98 7.26 -15.40
N HIS A 4 2.75 7.10 -15.88
CA HIS A 4 1.64 6.52 -15.10
C HIS A 4 1.20 5.15 -15.61
N PHE A 5 1.50 4.86 -16.88
CA PHE A 5 1.13 3.62 -17.53
C PHE A 5 2.24 3.21 -18.51
N VAL A 6 2.65 1.96 -18.40
CA VAL A 6 3.56 1.30 -19.35
C VAL A 6 2.95 -0.05 -19.67
N ILE A 7 2.90 -0.38 -20.95
CA ILE A 7 2.50 -1.69 -21.43
C ILE A 7 3.48 -2.12 -22.51
N PHE A 8 3.88 -3.38 -22.50
CA PHE A 8 4.73 -3.94 -23.53
C PHE A 8 3.85 -4.65 -24.57
N GLU A 9 3.95 -4.23 -25.83
CA GLU A 9 3.36 -4.94 -26.95
C GLU A 9 4.28 -6.12 -27.33
N ASP A 10 3.75 -7.33 -27.26
CA ASP A 10 4.48 -8.55 -27.60
C ASP A 10 4.37 -8.87 -29.09
N SER A 11 3.17 -8.71 -29.66
CA SER A 11 2.92 -8.99 -31.08
C SER A 11 1.62 -8.35 -31.55
N VAL A 12 1.59 -7.96 -32.82
CA VAL A 12 0.39 -7.52 -33.53
C VAL A 12 0.11 -8.48 -34.67
N PHE A 13 -1.15 -8.85 -34.83
CA PHE A 13 -1.65 -9.67 -35.91
C PHE A 13 -2.72 -8.90 -36.66
N ALA A 14 -2.58 -8.80 -37.97
CA ALA A 14 -3.57 -8.19 -38.85
C ALA A 14 -4.03 -9.21 -39.89
N SER A 15 -5.34 -9.23 -40.19
CA SER A 15 -5.93 -10.12 -41.19
C SER A 15 -6.97 -9.39 -42.04
N GLU A 16 -7.61 -10.08 -43.00
CA GLU A 16 -8.63 -9.46 -43.85
C GLU A 16 -9.89 -9.06 -43.05
N ASP A 17 -10.21 -9.81 -41.99
CA ASP A 17 -11.47 -9.66 -41.25
C ASP A 17 -11.30 -9.10 -39.83
N THR A 18 -10.13 -9.27 -39.19
CA THR A 18 -9.90 -8.81 -37.80
C THR A 18 -8.42 -8.59 -37.49
N ASP A 19 -8.15 -7.55 -36.71
CA ASP A 19 -6.83 -7.22 -36.17
C ASP A 19 -6.81 -7.35 -34.64
N PHE A 20 -5.72 -7.83 -34.08
CA PHE A 20 -5.53 -7.89 -32.62
C PHE A 20 -4.05 -7.74 -32.21
N ALA A 21 -3.85 -7.30 -30.97
CA ALA A 21 -2.53 -7.17 -30.35
C ALA A 21 -2.45 -7.99 -29.06
N VAL A 22 -1.28 -8.55 -28.79
CA VAL A 22 -0.96 -9.24 -27.53
C VAL A 22 -0.09 -8.32 -26.70
N PHE A 23 -0.56 -8.00 -25.49
CA PHE A 23 0.20 -7.21 -24.53
C PHE A 23 0.74 -8.07 -23.40
N LYS A 24 1.95 -7.75 -22.94
CA LYS A 24 2.57 -8.32 -21.73
C LYS A 24 3.07 -7.19 -20.83
N TYR A 25 3.33 -7.53 -19.57
CA TYR A 25 3.98 -6.65 -18.58
C TYR A 25 3.37 -5.25 -18.49
N THR A 26 2.25 -5.15 -17.77
CA THR A 26 1.61 -3.86 -17.49
C THR A 26 2.11 -3.30 -16.17
N TRP A 27 2.48 -2.02 -16.18
CA TRP A 27 2.70 -1.23 -14.98
C TRP A 27 1.76 -0.04 -14.99
N LEU A 28 1.08 0.20 -13.86
CA LEU A 28 0.06 1.22 -13.72
C LEU A 28 0.15 1.86 -12.33
N ILE A 29 0.11 3.18 -12.30
CA ILE A 29 -0.14 3.99 -11.10
C ILE A 29 -1.49 4.68 -11.26
N ASP A 30 -2.33 4.64 -10.21
CA ASP A 30 -3.53 5.47 -10.13
C ASP A 30 -3.11 6.95 -9.95
N LYS A 31 -3.16 7.70 -11.05
CA LYS A 31 -2.78 9.12 -11.08
C LYS A 31 -3.86 10.06 -10.54
N ASP A 32 -5.09 9.57 -10.35
CA ASP A 32 -6.23 10.40 -9.98
C ASP A 32 -6.39 10.47 -8.45
N LYS A 33 -5.66 9.62 -7.70
CA LYS A 33 -5.66 9.57 -6.23
C LYS A 33 -4.27 9.77 -5.64
N LEU A 34 -3.65 10.89 -5.99
CA LEU A 34 -2.34 11.27 -5.42
C LEU A 34 -2.53 11.89 -4.03
N LEU A 35 -1.69 11.47 -3.08
CA LEU A 35 -1.47 12.17 -1.82
C LEU A 35 -0.25 13.07 -2.00
N PHE A 36 -0.44 14.38 -1.90
CA PHE A 36 0.66 15.34 -1.80
C PHE A 36 1.05 15.46 -0.34
N ILE A 37 2.36 15.42 -0.06
CA ILE A 37 2.90 15.53 1.30
C ILE A 37 3.75 16.79 1.35
N GLU A 38 3.41 17.69 2.26
CA GLU A 38 4.06 18.97 2.47
C GLU A 38 4.58 19.09 3.91
N SER A 39 5.51 20.03 4.13
CA SER A 39 5.96 20.33 5.49
C SER A 39 4.81 20.93 6.31
N GLY A 40 4.66 20.44 7.55
CA GLY A 40 3.54 20.78 8.44
C GLY A 40 2.35 19.82 8.33
N ASP A 41 2.34 18.87 7.38
CA ASP A 41 1.31 17.83 7.35
C ASP A 41 1.38 16.94 8.60
N GLU A 42 0.22 16.61 9.15
CA GLU A 42 0.11 15.76 10.34
C GLU A 42 -0.31 14.32 9.99
N PHE A 43 0.45 13.37 10.52
CA PHE A 43 0.16 11.93 10.44
C PHE A 43 0.06 11.36 11.86
N GLY A 44 -1.12 11.49 12.47
CA GLY A 44 -1.35 11.08 13.85
C GLY A 44 -0.57 11.96 14.84
N ASN A 45 0.38 11.37 15.57
CA ASN A 45 1.23 12.12 16.52
C ASN A 45 2.50 12.69 15.87
N PHE A 46 2.66 12.56 14.56
CA PHE A 46 3.81 13.07 13.82
C PHE A 46 3.45 14.24 12.93
N GLU A 47 4.37 15.19 12.82
CA GLU A 47 4.33 16.31 11.88
C GLU A 47 5.48 16.12 10.86
N VAL A 48 5.24 16.50 9.60
CA VAL A 48 6.27 16.50 8.56
C VAL A 48 7.19 17.70 8.74
N ASP A 49 8.36 17.46 9.28
CA ASP A 49 9.40 18.47 9.41
C ASP A 49 9.94 18.89 8.04
N GLN A 50 10.17 17.91 7.15
CA GLN A 50 10.80 18.13 5.84
C GLN A 50 10.23 17.15 4.80
N ALA A 51 9.82 17.68 3.64
CA ALA A 51 9.41 16.91 2.48
C ALA A 51 10.36 17.19 1.31
N PHE A 52 11.27 16.26 1.04
CA PHE A 52 12.18 16.29 -0.11
C PHE A 52 11.75 15.27 -1.16
N GLU A 53 12.33 15.40 -2.36
CA GLU A 53 12.03 14.51 -3.49
C GLU A 53 12.25 13.01 -3.16
N ASN A 54 13.23 12.68 -2.32
CA ASN A 54 13.62 11.30 -2.01
C ASN A 54 13.55 10.95 -0.52
N LEU A 55 13.05 11.85 0.33
CA LEU A 55 13.05 11.68 1.78
C LEU A 55 11.93 12.51 2.40
N ILE A 56 11.19 11.90 3.34
CA ILE A 56 10.28 12.61 4.23
C ILE A 56 10.82 12.42 5.65
N VAL A 57 11.01 13.52 6.38
CA VAL A 57 11.38 13.52 7.78
C VAL A 57 10.15 13.90 8.58
N VAL A 58 9.79 13.03 9.53
CA VAL A 58 8.64 13.23 10.43
C VAL A 58 9.10 13.08 11.88
N SER A 59 8.56 13.90 12.76
CA SER A 59 8.84 13.83 14.20
C SER A 59 7.59 14.12 15.01
N ASN A 60 7.59 13.73 16.28
CA ASN A 60 6.49 14.03 17.19
C ASN A 60 6.68 15.40 17.82
N THR A 61 5.70 16.27 17.67
CA THR A 61 5.72 17.61 18.27
C THR A 61 5.59 17.53 19.80
N ASP A 62 4.76 16.61 20.29
CA ASP A 62 4.53 16.36 21.72
C ASP A 62 5.09 15.02 22.20
N ALA A 63 5.32 14.90 23.51
CA ALA A 63 5.80 13.66 24.12
C ALA A 63 4.79 12.51 23.99
N ILE A 64 5.25 11.37 23.47
CA ILE A 64 4.43 10.15 23.37
C ILE A 64 4.53 9.36 24.67
N THR A 65 3.40 9.19 25.36
CA THR A 65 3.33 8.36 26.57
C THR A 65 3.05 6.91 26.21
N ILE A 66 3.99 6.02 26.55
CA ILE A 66 3.86 4.58 26.32
C ILE A 66 3.42 3.89 27.61
N ASN A 67 2.30 3.15 27.56
CA ASN A 67 1.91 2.27 28.66
C ASN A 67 2.78 1.00 28.60
N VAL A 68 3.53 0.76 29.66
CA VAL A 68 4.50 -0.35 29.75
C VAL A 68 3.94 -1.66 30.31
N ASP A 69 2.66 -1.71 30.68
CA ASP A 69 1.98 -2.96 31.04
C ASP A 69 1.94 -3.92 29.83
N ALA A 70 1.84 -5.23 30.06
CA ALA A 70 1.80 -6.20 28.97
C ALA A 70 0.65 -5.96 27.99
N ASP A 71 0.92 -6.24 26.72
CA ASP A 71 -0.08 -6.28 25.64
C ASP A 71 -0.85 -4.96 25.44
N ARG A 72 -0.26 -3.84 25.88
CA ARG A 72 -0.82 -2.52 25.63
C ARG A 72 -0.40 -2.02 24.28
N LYS A 73 -1.34 -1.33 23.64
CA LYS A 73 -1.19 -0.68 22.35
C LYS A 73 -1.16 0.83 22.56
N THR A 74 -0.09 1.48 22.11
CA THR A 74 0.04 2.94 22.04
C THR A 74 0.06 3.32 20.57
N ASN A 75 -1.01 3.96 20.08
CA ASN A 75 -1.08 4.44 18.69
C ASN A 75 -0.08 5.58 18.47
N ILE A 76 0.60 5.54 17.33
CA ILE A 76 1.51 6.59 16.86
C ILE A 76 0.86 7.30 15.66
N THR A 77 0.32 6.52 14.73
CA THR A 77 -0.57 6.98 13.65
C THR A 77 -1.87 6.17 13.70
N GLU A 78 -2.76 6.35 12.72
CA GLU A 78 -3.96 5.49 12.58
C GLU A 78 -3.59 4.02 12.40
N GLU A 79 -2.49 3.75 11.70
CA GLU A 79 -2.08 2.39 11.37
C GLU A 79 -0.88 1.92 12.20
N TRP A 80 0.03 2.81 12.59
CA TRP A 80 1.27 2.44 13.29
C TRP A 80 1.12 2.59 14.80
N TYR A 81 1.64 1.64 15.54
CA TYR A 81 1.54 1.62 17.00
C TYR A 81 2.72 0.89 17.65
N PHE A 82 2.95 1.16 18.92
CA PHE A 82 3.79 0.33 19.78
C PHE A 82 2.96 -0.70 20.52
N ARG A 83 3.50 -1.92 20.63
CA ARG A 83 2.99 -2.98 21.51
C ARG A 83 4.02 -3.35 22.56
N THR A 84 3.59 -3.49 23.80
CA THR A 84 4.44 -3.87 24.93
C THR A 84 4.29 -5.33 25.31
N SER A 85 5.28 -5.89 25.99
CA SER A 85 5.27 -7.27 26.49
C SER A 85 5.94 -7.38 27.85
N ASP A 86 5.46 -8.32 28.66
CA ASP A 86 6.16 -8.74 29.89
C ASP A 86 7.23 -9.81 29.60
N VAL A 87 7.22 -10.44 28.41
CA VAL A 87 8.23 -11.44 28.04
C VAL A 87 9.59 -10.75 27.88
N GLY A 88 10.51 -11.01 28.82
CA GLY A 88 11.83 -10.39 28.86
C GLY A 88 11.88 -9.01 29.53
N LYS A 89 10.74 -8.44 29.92
CA LYS A 89 10.67 -7.19 30.67
C LYS A 89 11.40 -7.34 32.01
N GLY A 90 12.20 -6.33 32.37
CA GLY A 90 12.98 -6.32 33.61
C GLY A 90 14.19 -7.27 33.61
N SER A 91 14.38 -8.13 32.61
CA SER A 91 15.50 -9.10 32.58
C SER A 91 16.87 -8.41 32.60
N ASN A 92 16.95 -7.18 32.07
CA ASN A 92 18.10 -6.27 32.17
C ASN A 92 17.68 -4.90 32.77
N GLY A 93 16.62 -4.85 33.57
CA GLY A 93 16.03 -3.60 34.08
C GLY A 93 15.30 -2.74 33.03
N GLY A 94 15.10 -3.25 31.81
CA GLY A 94 14.47 -2.53 30.70
C GLY A 94 13.01 -2.93 30.40
N TYR A 95 12.39 -2.18 29.49
CA TYR A 95 11.07 -2.47 28.91
C TYR A 95 11.20 -3.11 27.53
N VAL A 96 10.16 -3.86 27.13
CA VAL A 96 10.10 -4.49 25.81
C VAL A 96 8.95 -3.87 25.02
N ILE A 97 9.30 -3.19 23.92
CA ILE A 97 8.40 -2.38 23.09
C ILE A 97 8.65 -2.71 21.62
N TYR A 98 7.60 -3.06 20.88
CA TYR A 98 7.66 -3.45 19.48
C TYR A 98 6.89 -2.46 18.60
N PRO A 99 7.48 -1.92 17.52
CA PRO A 99 6.70 -1.23 16.50
C PRO A 99 5.86 -2.24 15.71
N ALA A 100 4.62 -1.86 15.39
CA ALA A 100 3.69 -2.67 14.63
C ALA A 100 2.77 -1.80 13.78
N LYS A 101 2.13 -2.42 12.78
CA LYS A 101 1.18 -1.78 11.87
C LYS A 101 -0.12 -2.60 11.78
N THR A 102 -1.26 -1.92 11.78
CA THR A 102 -2.56 -2.51 11.42
C THR A 102 -2.64 -2.63 9.90
N VAL A 103 -3.00 -3.80 9.39
CA VAL A 103 -3.22 -4.04 7.96
C VAL A 103 -4.64 -4.55 7.78
N ILE A 104 -5.42 -3.87 6.94
CA ILE A 104 -6.75 -4.34 6.53
C ILE A 104 -6.56 -5.13 5.24
N LEU A 105 -6.86 -6.42 5.28
CA LEU A 105 -6.92 -7.25 4.09
C LEU A 105 -8.34 -7.12 3.53
N ALA A 106 -8.49 -6.50 2.36
CA ALA A 106 -9.74 -6.62 1.63
C ALA A 106 -9.93 -8.10 1.23
N GLU A 107 -11.12 -8.66 1.47
CA GLU A 107 -11.45 -9.96 0.90
C GLU A 107 -11.36 -9.84 -0.63
N GLN A 108 -10.46 -10.61 -1.22
CA GLN A 108 -10.48 -10.81 -2.67
C GLN A 108 -11.69 -11.67 -2.98
N SER A 109 -12.81 -11.04 -3.35
CA SER A 109 -13.86 -11.77 -4.05
C SER A 109 -13.24 -12.26 -5.37
N PRO A 110 -13.17 -13.58 -5.61
CA PRO A 110 -12.69 -14.07 -6.90
C PRO A 110 -13.59 -13.46 -7.97
N ALA A 111 -12.99 -12.73 -8.92
CA ALA A 111 -13.72 -12.31 -10.10
C ALA A 111 -14.28 -13.58 -10.74
N THR A 112 -15.61 -13.70 -10.83
CA THR A 112 -16.24 -14.68 -11.69
C THR A 112 -15.68 -14.42 -13.08
N ALA A 113 -14.78 -15.27 -13.54
CA ALA A 113 -14.41 -15.31 -14.95
C ALA A 113 -15.73 -15.55 -15.69
N GLY A 114 -16.23 -14.52 -16.36
CA GLY A 114 -17.33 -14.67 -17.29
C GLY A 114 -16.87 -15.64 -18.36
N THR A 115 -17.34 -16.88 -18.29
CA THR A 115 -17.25 -17.80 -19.41
C THR A 115 -18.20 -17.25 -20.46
N GLU A 116 -17.73 -16.33 -21.30
CA GLU A 116 -18.40 -16.11 -22.58
C GLU A 116 -18.26 -17.40 -23.37
N THR A 117 -19.34 -18.17 -23.41
CA THR A 117 -19.49 -19.30 -24.30
C THR A 117 -19.27 -18.80 -25.72
N ALA A 118 -18.20 -19.29 -26.36
CA ALA A 118 -17.97 -19.07 -27.79
C ALA A 118 -19.24 -19.45 -28.55
N GLY A 119 -19.87 -18.46 -29.18
CA GLY A 119 -20.99 -18.68 -30.08
C GLY A 119 -20.53 -19.62 -31.19
N THR A 120 -21.18 -20.77 -31.31
CA THR A 120 -21.05 -21.63 -32.48
C THR A 120 -21.87 -20.99 -33.60
N ASP A 121 -21.27 -20.09 -34.38
CA ASP A 121 -21.83 -19.73 -35.67
C ASP A 121 -21.55 -20.87 -36.65
N THR A 122 -22.58 -21.67 -36.87
CA THR A 122 -22.66 -22.58 -38.01
C THR A 122 -22.81 -21.75 -39.28
N PHE A 123 -21.81 -21.79 -40.14
CA PHE A 123 -21.87 -21.26 -41.49
C PHE A 123 -22.86 -22.11 -42.32
N GLU A 124 -23.94 -21.47 -42.78
CA GLU A 124 -24.63 -21.82 -44.04
C GLU A 124 -24.48 -20.68 -45.04
#